data_AF-A0A396K7Y5-F1
#
_entry.id   AF-A0A396K7Y5-F1
#
_cell.length_a   1.000
_cell.length_b   1.000
_cell.length_c   1.000
_cell.angle_alpha   90.00
_cell.angle_beta   90.00
_cell.angle_gamma   90.00
#
_symmetry.space_group_name_H-M   'P 1'
#
loop_
_entity.id
_entity.type
_entity.pdbx_description
1 polymer ?
#
loop_
_entity_poly.entity_id
_entity_poly.type
_entity_poly.pdbx_seq_one_letter_code
_entity_poly.pdbx_strand_id
1 'polypeptide(L)'
;MWFLAISWLFAPFLFNPSGFDWQKTVEDWTDWKRWMGNQGGIGIPSDQSWESWWDEENEHLKYSNVRGKILEIVFACRFFIYQYGIIYHLNIAHRSKNILVFALSWAVLVIVLIVLKMLSMGKRRFGTNFQLKFRILKALLFLGFLSVMIVLFVVCALTVSDLFASVLAFMPSGWAIILIAQTCRGLLKWAKLWASVRELSRAYEYVMGLIIFMPAAVLSWFPFVSEFQTRLLFNQACSRGLQISRILAGKKDTNKTE
;
A
#
# COMPACT_ATOMS: atom_id res chain seq x y z
N MET A 1 2.89 15.76 -11.64
CA MET A 1 2.23 15.15 -10.45
C MET A 1 2.82 13.79 -10.10
N TRP A 2 2.81 12.78 -10.98
CA TRP A 2 3.36 11.45 -10.67
C TRP A 2 4.83 11.43 -10.27
N PHE A 3 5.68 12.20 -10.96
CA PHE A 3 7.09 12.34 -10.58
C PHE A 3 7.27 12.89 -9.15
N LEU A 4 6.44 13.87 -8.75
CA LEU A 4 6.47 14.43 -7.40
C LEU A 4 6.04 13.41 -6.34
N ALA A 5 5.00 12.62 -6.63
CA ALA A 5 4.55 11.57 -5.72
C ALA A 5 5.62 10.49 -5.53
N ILE A 6 6.27 10.06 -6.62
CA ILE A 6 7.37 9.09 -6.56
C ILE A 6 8.56 9.68 -5.81
N SER A 7 8.93 10.93 -6.06
CA SER A 7 10.07 11.55 -5.37
C SER A 7 9.81 11.69 -3.87
N TRP A 8 8.59 11.99 -3.45
CA TRP A 8 8.22 12.05 -2.03
C TRP A 8 8.20 10.66 -1.38
N LEU A 9 7.67 9.65 -2.07
CA LEU A 9 7.65 8.27 -1.58
C LEU A 9 9.07 7.74 -1.36
N PHE A 10 10.00 8.02 -2.29
CA PHE A 10 11.37 7.54 -2.23
C PHE A 10 12.36 8.49 -1.57
N ALA A 11 11.94 9.70 -1.17
CA ALA A 11 12.80 10.67 -0.49
C ALA A 11 13.52 10.09 0.75
N PRO A 12 12.85 9.32 1.65
CA PRO A 12 13.53 8.73 2.79
C PRO A 12 14.67 7.77 2.40
N PHE A 13 14.51 7.02 1.30
CA PHE A 13 15.54 6.12 0.81
C PHE A 13 16.69 6.89 0.15
N LEU A 14 16.38 7.89 -0.69
CA LEU A 14 17.35 8.70 -1.42
C LEU A 14 18.22 9.57 -0.49
N PHE A 15 17.64 10.10 0.59
CA PHE A 15 18.34 10.98 1.52
C PHE A 15 18.93 10.27 2.75
N ASN A 16 18.74 8.95 2.86
CA ASN A 16 19.42 8.13 3.86
C ASN A 16 20.68 7.50 3.24
N PRO A 17 21.90 7.79 3.73
CA PRO A 17 23.13 7.23 3.17
C PRO A 17 23.22 5.70 3.24
N SER A 18 22.47 5.04 4.12
CA SER A 18 22.34 3.57 4.15
C SER A 18 21.13 3.04 3.38
N GLY A 19 20.36 3.91 2.73
CA GLY A 19 19.07 3.60 2.11
C GLY A 19 19.16 2.61 0.94
N PHE A 20 20.30 2.57 0.25
CA PHE A 20 20.58 1.57 -0.79
C PHE A 20 21.75 0.64 -0.45
N ASP A 21 22.07 0.45 0.83
CA ASP A 21 22.99 -0.61 1.22
C ASP A 21 22.26 -1.96 1.26
N TRP A 22 22.84 -2.99 0.64
CA TRP A 22 22.23 -4.31 0.53
C TRP A 22 22.05 -4.97 1.90
N GLN A 23 23.07 -4.91 2.76
CA GLN A 23 22.99 -5.52 4.10
C GLN A 23 21.88 -4.85 4.91
N LYS A 24 21.87 -3.51 4.93
CA LYS A 24 20.82 -2.75 5.61
C LYS A 24 19.42 -3.04 5.06
N THR A 25 19.27 -3.15 3.75
CA THR A 25 17.98 -3.45 3.13
C THR A 25 17.46 -4.84 3.53
N VAL A 26 18.35 -5.83 3.64
CA VAL A 26 17.99 -7.20 4.09
C VAL A 26 17.59 -7.22 5.57
N GLU A 27 18.28 -6.45 6.41
CA GLU A 27 17.91 -6.26 7.82
C GLU A 27 16.52 -5.62 7.94
N ASP A 28 16.31 -4.48 7.28
CA ASP A 28 15.05 -3.73 7.32
C ASP A 28 13.87 -4.58 6.80
N TRP A 29 14.10 -5.37 5.75
CA TRP A 29 13.13 -6.34 5.26
C TRP A 29 12.79 -7.43 6.30
N THR A 30 13.79 -7.90 7.04
CA THR A 30 13.61 -8.93 8.07
C THR A 30 12.84 -8.39 9.26
N ASP A 31 13.19 -7.18 9.71
CA ASP A 31 12.50 -6.48 10.79
C ASP A 31 11.06 -6.14 10.42
N TRP A 32 10.83 -5.63 9.20
CA TRP A 32 9.48 -5.38 8.70
C TRP A 32 8.62 -6.65 8.65
N LYS A 33 9.16 -7.76 8.13
CA LYS A 33 8.45 -9.05 8.14
C LYS A 33 8.13 -9.52 9.55
N ARG A 34 9.04 -9.33 10.50
CA ARG A 34 8.82 -9.67 11.91
C ARG A 34 7.71 -8.81 12.50
N TRP A 35 7.75 -7.50 12.29
CA TRP A 35 6.74 -6.54 12.73
C TRP A 35 5.34 -6.87 12.18
N MET A 36 5.25 -7.20 10.88
CA MET A 36 4.00 -7.62 10.23
C MET A 36 3.48 -8.98 10.71
N GLY A 37 4.36 -9.84 11.23
CA GLY A 37 4.04 -11.20 11.70
C GLY A 37 3.69 -11.29 13.18
N ASN A 38 4.21 -10.37 14.01
CA ASN A 38 4.00 -10.36 15.45
C ASN A 38 2.53 -10.07 15.78
N GLN A 39 1.94 -10.93 16.63
CA GLN A 39 0.60 -10.69 17.13
C GLN A 39 0.64 -9.52 18.12
N GLY A 40 -0.24 -8.54 17.94
CA GLY A 40 -0.39 -7.43 18.88
C GLY A 40 -1.05 -7.88 20.18
N GLY A 41 -1.12 -6.97 21.15
CA GLY A 41 -1.65 -7.24 22.48
C GLY A 41 -1.58 -6.02 23.38
N ILE A 42 -2.23 -6.09 24.53
CA ILE A 42 -2.26 -4.99 25.50
C ILE A 42 -0.82 -4.74 25.99
N GLY A 43 -0.32 -3.52 25.80
CA GLY A 43 1.02 -3.11 26.21
C GLY A 43 2.16 -3.46 25.25
N ILE A 44 1.88 -4.04 24.07
CA ILE A 44 2.89 -4.19 23.01
C ILE A 44 2.95 -2.87 22.22
N PRO A 45 4.12 -2.20 22.17
CA PRO A 45 4.26 -0.93 21.48
C PRO A 45 4.13 -1.08 19.96
N SER A 46 3.75 0.01 19.28
CA SER A 46 3.43 0.03 17.85
C SER A 46 4.64 -0.20 16.93
N ASP A 47 5.85 0.04 17.42
CA ASP A 47 7.12 -0.28 16.75
C ASP A 47 7.41 -1.79 16.67
N GLN A 48 6.77 -2.61 17.50
CA GLN A 48 7.01 -4.06 17.58
C GLN A 48 5.94 -4.92 16.90
N SER A 49 4.74 -4.40 16.70
CA SER A 49 3.66 -5.12 16.02
C SER A 49 2.79 -4.22 15.15
N TRP A 50 2.60 -4.65 13.90
CA TRP A 50 1.63 -4.04 12.98
C TRP A 50 0.22 -3.99 13.56
N GLU A 51 -0.18 -5.01 14.33
CA GLU A 51 -1.53 -5.06 14.89
C GLU A 51 -1.74 -4.02 15.99
N SER A 52 -0.71 -3.75 16.81
CA SER A 52 -0.73 -2.66 17.79
C SER A 52 -0.74 -1.30 17.11
N TRP A 53 0.14 -1.07 16.13
CA TRP A 53 0.15 0.16 15.33
C TRP A 53 -1.19 0.42 14.66
N TRP A 54 -1.78 -0.61 14.04
CA TRP A 54 -3.09 -0.49 13.37
C TRP A 54 -4.21 -0.11 14.33
N ASP A 55 -4.21 -0.65 15.56
CA ASP A 55 -5.23 -0.33 16.56
C ASP A 55 -5.03 1.07 17.17
N GLU A 56 -3.78 1.54 17.30
CA GLU A 56 -3.39 2.90 17.73
C GLU A 56 -3.76 3.95 16.67
N GLU A 57 -3.39 3.73 15.41
CA GLU A 57 -3.72 4.61 14.28
C GLU A 57 -5.24 4.83 14.17
N ASN A 58 -6.03 3.76 14.40
CA ASN A 58 -7.49 3.78 14.35
C ASN A 58 -8.17 4.18 15.68
N GLU A 59 -7.42 4.60 16.69
CA GLU A 59 -7.98 4.94 18.00
C GLU A 59 -8.87 6.18 17.95
N HIS A 60 -8.46 7.21 17.19
CA HIS A 60 -9.21 8.45 17.05
C HIS A 60 -10.66 8.24 16.56
N LEU A 61 -10.89 7.22 15.71
CA LEU A 61 -12.23 6.87 15.20
C LEU A 61 -13.17 6.36 16.29
N LYS A 62 -12.66 5.85 17.42
CA LYS A 62 -13.47 5.43 18.58
C LYS A 62 -14.15 6.64 19.23
N TYR A 63 -13.42 7.75 19.33
CA TYR A 63 -13.87 8.97 20.00
C TYR A 63 -14.50 9.99 19.05
N SER A 64 -14.47 9.72 17.74
CA SER A 64 -15.05 10.61 16.73
C SER A 64 -16.60 10.58 16.74
N ASN A 65 -17.19 11.77 16.67
CA ASN A 65 -18.63 11.98 16.56
C ASN A 65 -19.19 11.50 15.21
N VAL A 66 -20.50 11.30 15.11
CA VAL A 66 -21.18 10.85 13.88
C VAL A 66 -20.85 11.75 12.67
N ARG A 67 -20.82 13.07 12.87
CA ARG A 67 -20.44 14.03 11.82
C ARG A 67 -19.00 13.83 11.34
N GLY A 68 -18.07 13.59 12.27
CA GLY A 68 -16.68 13.29 11.94
C GLY A 68 -16.55 12.01 11.12
N LYS A 69 -17.26 10.95 11.53
CA LYS A 69 -17.33 9.68 10.78
C LYS A 69 -17.90 9.85 9.37
N ILE A 70 -18.93 10.67 9.19
CA ILE A 70 -19.47 10.98 7.85
C ILE A 70 -18.42 11.70 7.01
N LEU A 71 -17.70 12.67 7.57
CA LEU A 71 -16.63 13.38 6.86
C LEU A 71 -15.49 12.43 6.45
N GLU A 72 -15.07 11.51 7.32
CA GLU A 72 -14.08 10.47 6.98
C GLU A 72 -14.52 9.62 5.79
N ILE A 73 -15.79 9.20 5.77
CA ILE A 73 -16.35 8.44 4.64
C ILE A 73 -16.35 9.29 3.36
N VAL A 74 -16.75 10.56 3.44
CA VAL A 74 -16.73 11.49 2.30
C VAL A 74 -15.30 11.68 1.79
N PHE A 75 -14.32 11.82 2.68
CA PHE A 75 -12.92 11.90 2.27
C PHE A 75 -12.40 10.60 1.68
N ALA A 76 -12.81 9.43 2.19
CA ALA A 76 -12.47 8.14 1.60
C ALA A 76 -13.06 7.98 0.19
N CYS A 77 -14.25 8.53 -0.08
CA CYS A 77 -14.88 8.47 -1.41
C CYS A 77 -14.03 9.12 -2.52
N ARG A 78 -13.10 10.03 -2.20
CA ARG A 78 -12.19 10.64 -3.18
C ARG A 78 -11.38 9.59 -3.96
N PHE A 79 -11.05 8.46 -3.33
CA PHE A 79 -10.29 7.40 -3.97
C PHE A 79 -11.09 6.68 -5.07
N PHE A 80 -12.42 6.63 -4.96
CA PHE A 80 -13.27 6.12 -6.04
C PHE A 80 -13.31 7.09 -7.23
N ILE A 81 -13.20 8.40 -6.98
CA ILE A 81 -13.07 9.40 -8.05
C ILE A 81 -11.74 9.21 -8.79
N TYR A 82 -10.64 8.93 -8.07
CA TYR A 82 -9.36 8.60 -8.70
C TYR A 82 -9.43 7.32 -9.52
N GLN A 83 -10.05 6.26 -8.99
CA GLN A 83 -10.28 5.03 -9.74
C GLN A 83 -11.06 5.31 -11.03
N TYR A 84 -12.15 6.08 -10.95
CA TYR A 84 -12.94 6.47 -12.13
C TYR A 84 -12.10 7.25 -13.15
N GLY A 85 -11.32 8.24 -12.70
CA GLY A 85 -10.45 9.05 -13.55
C GLY A 85 -9.37 8.21 -14.25
N ILE A 86 -8.73 7.29 -13.52
CA ILE A 86 -7.70 6.38 -14.06
C ILE A 86 -8.31 5.46 -15.13
N ILE A 87 -9.46 4.84 -14.86
CA ILE A 87 -10.14 3.95 -15.81
C ILE A 87 -10.58 4.70 -17.06
N TYR A 88 -11.11 5.91 -16.88
CA TYR A 88 -11.63 6.73 -17.98
C TYR A 88 -10.51 7.30 -18.87
N HIS A 89 -9.39 7.75 -18.29
CA HIS A 89 -8.27 8.30 -19.06
C HIS A 89 -7.36 7.24 -19.68
N LEU A 90 -7.25 6.03 -19.10
CA LEU A 90 -6.38 4.99 -19.63
C LEU A 90 -6.97 4.23 -20.82
N ASN A 91 -8.16 4.61 -21.31
CA ASN A 91 -8.76 4.08 -22.54
C ASN A 91 -8.83 2.53 -22.57
N ILE A 92 -8.88 1.91 -21.37
CA ILE A 92 -8.95 0.45 -21.14
C ILE A 92 -10.19 -0.16 -21.82
N ALA A 93 -11.18 0.67 -22.11
CA ALA A 93 -12.32 0.33 -22.94
C ALA A 93 -12.24 1.14 -24.25
N HIS A 94 -11.72 0.52 -25.30
CA HIS A 94 -11.79 1.05 -26.66
C HIS A 94 -13.23 1.52 -26.97
N ARG A 95 -13.41 2.83 -27.18
CA ARG A 95 -14.61 3.58 -27.65
C ARG A 95 -15.97 3.34 -26.94
N SER A 96 -16.19 2.25 -26.20
CA SER A 96 -17.43 1.97 -25.49
C SER A 96 -17.27 2.26 -24.00
N LYS A 97 -17.86 3.37 -23.53
CA LYS A 97 -17.95 3.77 -22.12
C LYS A 97 -18.95 2.87 -21.36
N ASN A 98 -18.76 1.57 -21.41
CA ASN A 98 -19.72 0.62 -20.85
C ASN A 98 -19.48 0.45 -19.35
N ILE A 99 -20.51 0.76 -18.57
CA ILE A 99 -20.64 0.48 -17.13
C ILE A 99 -20.29 -0.98 -16.79
N LEU A 100 -20.47 -1.89 -17.75
CA LEU A 100 -20.05 -3.30 -17.66
C LEU A 100 -18.55 -3.48 -17.37
N VAL A 101 -17.67 -2.68 -17.98
CA VAL A 101 -16.22 -2.77 -17.73
C VAL A 101 -15.93 -2.37 -16.29
N PHE A 102 -16.61 -1.35 -15.76
CA PHE A 102 -16.53 -0.94 -14.36
C PHE A 102 -17.10 -2.01 -13.41
N ALA A 103 -18.24 -2.63 -13.74
CA ALA A 103 -18.82 -3.70 -12.91
C ALA A 103 -17.94 -4.97 -12.88
N LEU A 104 -17.39 -5.39 -14.03
CA LEU A 104 -16.42 -6.48 -14.14
C LEU A 104 -15.15 -6.17 -13.35
N SER A 105 -14.72 -4.91 -13.41
CA SER A 105 -13.62 -4.37 -12.65
C SER A 105 -13.78 -4.60 -11.14
N TRP A 106 -14.95 -4.24 -10.59
CA TRP A 106 -15.28 -4.48 -9.19
C TRP A 106 -15.38 -5.96 -8.82
N ALA A 107 -15.86 -6.82 -9.73
CA ALA A 107 -15.88 -8.26 -9.51
C ALA A 107 -14.48 -8.85 -9.33
N VAL A 108 -13.51 -8.42 -10.15
CA VAL A 108 -12.09 -8.81 -10.01
C VAL A 108 -11.54 -8.38 -8.66
N LEU A 109 -11.81 -7.14 -8.23
CA LEU A 109 -11.38 -6.66 -6.91
C LEU A 109 -11.95 -7.52 -5.77
N VAL A 110 -13.24 -7.83 -5.81
CA VAL A 110 -13.88 -8.71 -4.80
C VAL A 110 -13.23 -10.09 -4.77
N ILE A 111 -12.95 -10.68 -5.94
CA ILE A 111 -12.26 -11.98 -6.04
C ILE A 111 -10.86 -11.88 -5.42
N VAL A 112 -10.09 -10.85 -5.73
CA VAL A 112 -8.74 -10.64 -5.17
C VAL A 112 -8.80 -10.48 -3.64
N LEU A 113 -9.75 -9.71 -3.12
CA LEU A 113 -9.95 -9.55 -1.67
C LEU A 113 -10.34 -10.86 -0.99
N ILE A 114 -11.19 -11.69 -1.62
CA ILE A 114 -11.54 -13.02 -1.12
C ILE A 114 -10.30 -13.93 -1.10
N VAL A 115 -9.50 -13.94 -2.17
CA VAL A 115 -8.27 -14.73 -2.24
C VAL A 115 -7.29 -14.30 -1.15
N LEU A 116 -7.02 -13.01 -1.00
CA LEU A 116 -6.12 -12.48 0.04
C LEU A 116 -6.61 -12.84 1.44
N LYS A 117 -7.92 -12.71 1.70
CA LYS A 117 -8.54 -13.13 2.97
C LYS A 117 -8.37 -14.63 3.24
N MET A 118 -8.51 -15.46 2.22
CA MET A 118 -8.33 -16.91 2.37
C MET A 118 -6.87 -17.27 2.65
N LEU A 119 -5.93 -16.62 1.96
CA LEU A 119 -4.50 -16.81 2.19
C LEU A 119 -4.08 -16.42 3.62
N SER A 120 -4.62 -15.32 4.16
CA SER A 120 -4.32 -14.86 5.52
C SER A 120 -4.97 -15.72 6.60
N MET A 121 -6.24 -16.11 6.45
CA MET A 121 -6.95 -16.96 7.42
C MET A 121 -6.34 -18.35 7.56
N GLY A 122 -5.70 -18.87 6.52
CA GLY A 122 -5.09 -20.20 6.50
C GLY A 122 -3.93 -20.41 7.47
N LYS A 123 -3.23 -19.34 7.88
CA LYS A 123 -2.03 -19.46 8.72
C LYS A 123 -2.33 -19.54 10.21
N ARG A 124 -3.50 -19.04 10.65
CA ARG A 124 -3.79 -18.77 12.07
C ARG A 124 -4.82 -19.73 12.72
N ARG A 125 -5.60 -20.51 11.95
CA ARG A 125 -6.86 -21.08 12.48
C ARG A 125 -7.09 -22.58 12.37
N PHE A 126 -6.22 -23.38 11.75
CA PHE A 126 -6.54 -24.79 11.52
C PHE A 126 -5.40 -25.76 11.82
N GLY A 127 -5.68 -26.64 12.79
CA GLY A 127 -4.92 -27.86 13.03
C GLY A 127 -4.88 -28.76 11.80
N THR A 128 -3.94 -29.70 11.85
CA THR A 128 -3.50 -30.65 10.80
C THR A 128 -4.61 -31.28 9.94
N ASN A 129 -5.85 -31.41 10.43
CA ASN A 129 -6.95 -32.07 9.72
C ASN A 129 -7.60 -31.26 8.57
N PHE A 130 -7.37 -29.95 8.45
CA PHE A 130 -7.97 -29.12 7.38
C PHE A 130 -6.99 -28.68 6.28
N GLN A 131 -5.73 -29.10 6.35
CA GLN A 131 -4.70 -28.69 5.38
C GLN A 131 -5.03 -29.07 3.93
N LEU A 132 -5.60 -30.27 3.72
CA LEU A 132 -5.98 -30.74 2.39
C LEU A 132 -7.15 -29.93 1.79
N LYS A 133 -8.21 -29.72 2.58
CA LYS A 133 -9.38 -28.90 2.17
C LYS A 133 -8.97 -27.47 1.82
N PHE A 134 -8.03 -26.91 2.57
CA PHE A 134 -7.49 -25.58 2.31
C PHE A 134 -6.60 -25.54 1.06
N ARG A 135 -5.79 -26.57 0.81
CA ARG A 135 -4.98 -26.69 -0.41
C ARG A 135 -5.87 -26.83 -1.65
N ILE A 136 -6.93 -27.63 -1.57
CA ILE A 136 -7.95 -27.76 -2.64
C ILE A 136 -8.67 -26.44 -2.86
N LEU A 137 -9.08 -25.74 -1.79
CA LEU A 137 -9.74 -24.46 -1.90
C LEU A 137 -8.83 -23.38 -2.53
N LYS A 138 -7.54 -23.35 -2.19
CA LYS A 138 -6.54 -22.51 -2.86
C LYS A 138 -6.44 -22.83 -4.35
N ALA A 139 -6.39 -24.12 -4.71
CA ALA A 139 -6.31 -24.56 -6.09
C ALA A 139 -7.57 -24.19 -6.87
N LEU A 140 -8.76 -24.37 -6.30
CA LEU A 140 -10.04 -23.98 -6.91
C LEU A 140 -10.14 -22.47 -7.11
N LEU A 141 -9.74 -21.67 -6.12
CA LEU A 141 -9.72 -20.21 -6.25
C LEU A 141 -8.70 -19.76 -7.30
N PHE A 142 -7.54 -20.41 -7.38
CA PHE A 142 -6.53 -20.14 -8.40
C PHE A 142 -7.04 -20.49 -9.81
N LEU A 143 -7.69 -21.64 -9.98
CA LEU A 143 -8.34 -22.05 -11.22
C LEU A 143 -9.48 -21.10 -11.60
N GLY A 144 -10.30 -20.66 -10.63
CA GLY A 144 -11.35 -19.68 -10.82
C GLY A 144 -10.79 -18.32 -11.27
N PHE A 145 -9.72 -17.86 -10.63
CA PHE A 145 -9.01 -16.64 -11.02
C PHE A 145 -8.42 -16.75 -12.44
N LEU A 146 -7.76 -17.87 -12.77
CA LEU A 146 -7.26 -18.14 -14.11
C LEU A 146 -8.37 -18.14 -15.16
N SER A 147 -9.49 -18.81 -14.87
CA SER A 147 -10.66 -18.84 -15.75
C SER A 147 -11.19 -17.43 -16.03
N VAL A 148 -11.39 -16.63 -14.98
CA VAL A 148 -11.82 -15.22 -15.11
C VAL A 148 -10.81 -14.41 -15.92
N MET A 149 -9.51 -14.60 -15.69
CA MET A 149 -8.46 -13.92 -16.46
C MET A 149 -8.50 -14.31 -17.94
N ILE A 150 -8.60 -15.60 -18.27
CA ILE A 150 -8.69 -16.07 -19.66
C ILE A 150 -9.93 -15.47 -20.35
N VAL A 151 -11.09 -15.49 -19.68
CA VAL A 151 -12.31 -14.88 -20.22
C VAL A 151 -12.10 -13.38 -20.48
N LEU A 152 -11.49 -12.65 -19.55
CA LEU A 152 -11.22 -11.23 -19.71
C LEU A 152 -10.23 -10.94 -20.86
N PHE A 153 -9.21 -11.77 -21.08
CA PHE A 153 -8.29 -11.62 -22.21
C PHE A 153 -8.96 -11.95 -23.56
N VAL A 154 -9.76 -13.02 -23.61
CA VAL A 154 -10.38 -13.51 -24.87
C VAL A 154 -11.60 -12.67 -25.25
N VAL A 155 -12.46 -12.33 -24.30
CA VAL A 155 -13.72 -11.61 -24.56
C VAL A 155 -13.51 -10.10 -24.57
N CYS A 156 -12.68 -9.56 -23.67
CA CYS A 156 -12.45 -8.12 -23.57
C CYS A 156 -11.17 -7.64 -24.28
N ALA A 157 -10.41 -8.54 -24.93
CA ALA A 157 -9.18 -8.22 -25.68
C ALA A 157 -8.20 -7.36 -24.88
N LEU A 158 -8.11 -7.59 -23.56
CA LEU A 158 -7.27 -6.78 -22.68
C LEU A 158 -5.80 -6.95 -23.02
N THR A 159 -5.06 -5.84 -23.00
CA THR A 159 -3.59 -5.86 -23.12
C THR A 159 -2.92 -5.98 -21.76
N VAL A 160 -1.63 -6.32 -21.75
CA VAL A 160 -0.82 -6.31 -20.51
C VAL A 160 -0.75 -4.91 -19.91
N SER A 161 -0.79 -3.85 -20.73
CA SER A 161 -0.84 -2.47 -20.24
C SER A 161 -2.13 -2.18 -19.49
N ASP A 162 -3.27 -2.71 -19.96
CA ASP A 162 -4.56 -2.59 -19.28
C ASP A 162 -4.58 -3.30 -17.94
N LEU A 163 -3.84 -4.42 -17.81
CA LEU A 163 -3.67 -5.12 -16.53
C LEU A 163 -2.95 -4.23 -15.51
N PHE A 164 -1.82 -3.62 -15.87
CA PHE A 164 -1.11 -2.69 -14.97
C PHE A 164 -1.95 -1.46 -14.62
N ALA A 165 -2.64 -0.89 -15.61
CA ALA A 165 -3.56 0.21 -15.43
C ALA A 165 -4.69 -0.13 -14.44
N SER A 166 -5.23 -1.36 -14.54
CA SER A 166 -6.26 -1.84 -13.63
C SER A 166 -5.75 -1.96 -12.19
N VAL A 167 -4.56 -2.53 -11.97
CA VAL A 167 -3.94 -2.63 -10.63
C VAL A 167 -3.77 -1.24 -10.01
N LEU A 168 -3.29 -0.27 -10.79
CA LEU A 168 -3.16 1.12 -10.36
C LEU A 168 -4.52 1.77 -10.04
N ALA A 169 -5.58 1.45 -10.79
CA ALA A 169 -6.91 1.96 -10.52
C ALA A 169 -7.52 1.37 -9.25
N PHE A 170 -7.29 0.08 -9.00
CA PHE A 170 -7.92 -0.66 -7.91
C PHE A 170 -7.27 -0.51 -6.55
N MET A 171 -5.95 -0.29 -6.52
CA MET A 171 -5.23 -0.15 -5.26
C MET A 171 -5.79 1.00 -4.39
N PRO A 172 -6.03 2.22 -4.92
CA PRO A 172 -6.75 3.27 -4.19
C PRO A 172 -8.15 2.87 -3.72
N SER A 173 -8.88 2.10 -4.52
CA SER A 173 -10.24 1.66 -4.17
C SER A 173 -10.25 0.63 -3.03
N GLY A 174 -9.24 -0.27 -2.98
CA GLY A 174 -9.04 -1.19 -1.87
C GLY A 174 -8.76 -0.42 -0.57
N TRP A 175 -7.93 0.62 -0.64
CA TRP A 175 -7.70 1.52 0.49
C TRP A 175 -8.98 2.22 0.95
N ALA A 176 -9.78 2.74 0.01
CA ALA A 176 -11.05 3.40 0.31
C ALA A 176 -12.02 2.48 1.08
N ILE A 177 -12.13 1.22 0.65
CA ILE A 177 -12.97 0.21 1.31
C ILE A 177 -12.48 -0.04 2.74
N ILE A 178 -11.15 -0.14 2.93
CA ILE A 178 -10.55 -0.33 4.25
C ILE A 178 -10.85 0.88 5.16
N LEU A 179 -10.66 2.11 4.68
CA LEU A 179 -10.96 3.33 5.44
C LEU A 179 -12.43 3.38 5.87
N ILE A 180 -13.37 3.13 4.95
CA ILE A 180 -14.80 3.09 5.26
C ILE A 180 -15.10 1.99 6.28
N ALA A 181 -14.46 0.82 6.16
CA ALA A 181 -14.62 -0.27 7.11
C ALA A 181 -14.06 0.08 8.51
N GLN A 182 -12.95 0.82 8.61
CA GLN A 182 -12.43 1.33 9.88
C GLN A 182 -13.41 2.30 10.53
N THR A 183 -13.98 3.24 9.76
CA THR A 183 -14.97 4.19 10.28
C THR A 183 -16.23 3.47 10.80
N CYS A 184 -16.64 2.40 10.13
CA CYS A 184 -17.76 1.54 10.49
C CYS A 184 -17.42 0.45 11.52
N ARG A 185 -16.31 0.58 12.26
CA ARG A 185 -15.81 -0.40 13.24
C ARG A 185 -16.88 -0.93 14.20
N GLY A 186 -17.73 -0.05 14.75
CA GLY A 186 -18.78 -0.45 15.69
C GLY A 186 -19.77 -1.46 15.08
N LEU A 187 -20.27 -1.14 13.88
CA LEU A 187 -21.23 -1.99 13.15
C LEU A 187 -20.58 -3.30 12.69
N LEU A 188 -19.33 -3.26 12.24
CA LEU A 188 -18.61 -4.45 11.80
C LEU A 188 -18.17 -5.36 12.95
N LYS A 189 -17.94 -4.81 14.15
CA LYS A 189 -17.76 -5.60 15.38
C LYS A 189 -19.07 -6.30 15.76
N TRP A 190 -20.20 -5.59 15.70
CA TRP A 190 -21.51 -6.18 15.94
C TRP A 190 -21.82 -7.32 14.95
N ALA A 191 -21.50 -7.13 13.67
CA ALA A 191 -21.62 -8.16 12.63
C ALA A 191 -20.55 -9.27 12.67
N LYS A 192 -19.63 -9.28 13.65
CA LYS A 192 -18.50 -10.22 13.77
C LYS A 192 -17.55 -10.25 12.55
N LEU A 193 -17.56 -9.20 11.71
CA LEU A 193 -16.72 -9.08 10.52
C LEU A 193 -15.40 -8.34 10.78
N TRP A 194 -15.23 -7.70 11.94
CA TRP A 194 -14.04 -6.90 12.27
C TRP A 194 -12.72 -7.67 12.11
N ALA A 195 -12.67 -8.94 12.52
CA ALA A 195 -11.48 -9.78 12.34
C ALA A 195 -11.14 -9.97 10.84
N SER A 196 -12.14 -10.04 9.97
CA SER A 196 -11.92 -10.14 8.53
C SER A 196 -11.36 -8.83 7.96
N VAL A 197 -11.85 -7.69 8.42
CA VAL A 197 -11.36 -6.37 7.99
C VAL A 197 -9.90 -6.20 8.40
N ARG A 198 -9.55 -6.55 9.64
CA ARG A 198 -8.16 -6.49 10.13
C ARG A 198 -7.21 -7.34 9.27
N GLU A 199 -7.58 -8.58 8.96
CA GLU A 199 -6.72 -9.44 8.13
C GLU A 199 -6.64 -8.95 6.67
N LEU A 200 -7.71 -8.32 6.15
CA LEU A 200 -7.70 -7.72 4.82
C LEU A 200 -6.77 -6.50 4.77
N SER A 201 -6.86 -5.62 5.78
CA SER A 201 -5.95 -4.49 5.95
C SER A 201 -4.50 -4.95 6.04
N ARG A 202 -4.22 -6.00 6.83
CA ARG A 202 -2.88 -6.58 6.91
C ARG A 202 -2.37 -7.05 5.55
N ALA A 203 -3.21 -7.75 4.79
CA ALA A 203 -2.85 -8.22 3.46
C ALA A 203 -2.59 -7.05 2.48
N TYR A 204 -3.39 -6.00 2.55
CA TYR A 204 -3.18 -4.78 1.77
C TYR A 204 -1.83 -4.12 2.11
N GLU A 205 -1.52 -3.95 3.40
CA GLU A 205 -0.26 -3.38 3.88
C GLU A 205 0.95 -4.25 3.50
N TYR A 206 0.82 -5.59 3.51
CA TYR A 206 1.85 -6.49 2.98
C TYR A 206 2.13 -6.22 1.49
N VAL A 207 1.09 -6.04 0.68
CA VAL A 207 1.24 -5.74 -0.75
C VAL A 207 1.87 -4.37 -0.97
N MET A 208 1.42 -3.35 -0.23
CA MET A 208 2.01 -2.00 -0.29
C MET A 208 3.48 -1.99 0.14
N GLY A 209 3.80 -2.69 1.23
CA GLY A 209 5.18 -2.88 1.68
C GLY A 209 6.03 -3.54 0.60
N LEU A 210 5.55 -4.62 -0.03
CA LEU A 210 6.25 -5.26 -1.15
C LEU A 210 6.51 -4.31 -2.32
N ILE A 211 5.52 -3.49 -2.70
CA ILE A 211 5.65 -2.52 -3.79
C ILE A 211 6.69 -1.45 -3.48
N ILE A 212 6.82 -1.04 -2.21
CA ILE A 212 7.82 -0.06 -1.77
C ILE A 212 9.20 -0.70 -1.65
N PHE A 213 9.29 -1.89 -1.05
CA PHE A 213 10.56 -2.60 -0.83
C PHE A 213 11.17 -3.15 -2.12
N MET A 214 10.39 -3.57 -3.12
CA MET A 214 10.94 -4.16 -4.34
C MET A 214 11.89 -3.22 -5.09
N PRO A 215 11.49 -1.98 -5.44
CA PRO A 215 12.39 -1.04 -6.11
C PRO A 215 13.61 -0.70 -5.27
N ALA A 216 13.44 -0.52 -3.95
CA ALA A 216 14.55 -0.28 -3.03
C ALA A 216 15.54 -1.46 -3.05
N ALA A 217 15.07 -2.70 -2.92
CA ALA A 217 15.90 -3.90 -2.94
C ALA A 217 16.64 -4.08 -4.27
N VAL A 218 15.98 -3.81 -5.41
CA VAL A 218 16.63 -3.85 -6.72
C VAL A 218 17.73 -2.81 -6.81
N LEU A 219 17.49 -1.59 -6.33
CA LEU A 219 18.49 -0.52 -6.31
C LEU A 219 19.66 -0.86 -5.38
N SER A 220 19.38 -1.37 -4.18
CA SER A 220 20.41 -1.76 -3.20
C SER A 220 21.28 -2.92 -3.66
N TRP A 221 20.78 -3.77 -4.56
CA TRP A 221 21.54 -4.89 -5.12
C TRP A 221 22.73 -4.41 -5.97
N PHE A 222 22.65 -3.22 -6.56
CA PHE A 222 23.71 -2.66 -7.39
C PHE A 222 24.68 -1.82 -6.54
N PRO A 223 25.95 -2.25 -6.36
CA PRO A 223 26.90 -1.53 -5.51
C PRO A 223 27.22 -0.10 -6.01
N PHE A 224 27.06 0.18 -7.31
CA PHE A 224 27.25 1.54 -7.81
C PHE A 224 26.20 2.53 -7.29
N VAL A 225 25.00 2.07 -6.93
CA VAL A 225 23.89 2.95 -6.52
C VAL A 225 24.18 3.54 -5.14
N SER A 226 24.68 2.73 -4.20
CA SER A 226 25.08 3.20 -2.88
C SER A 226 26.28 4.16 -2.95
N GLU A 227 27.25 3.89 -3.83
CA GLU A 227 28.34 4.82 -4.10
C GLU A 227 27.86 6.14 -4.69
N PHE A 228 26.97 6.10 -5.69
CA PHE A 228 26.39 7.28 -6.32
C PHE A 228 25.60 8.10 -5.31
N GLN A 229 24.78 7.45 -4.49
CA GLN A 229 24.01 8.09 -3.43
C GLN A 229 24.93 8.80 -2.43
N THR A 230 25.97 8.12 -1.93
CA THR A 230 26.91 8.69 -0.95
C THR A 230 27.67 9.86 -1.56
N ARG A 231 28.11 9.73 -2.82
CA ARG A 231 28.77 10.82 -3.55
C ARG A 231 27.83 11.99 -3.80
N LEU A 232 26.55 11.76 -4.05
CA LEU A 232 25.56 12.81 -4.26
C LEU A 232 25.24 13.55 -2.95
N LEU A 233 25.06 12.83 -1.85
CA LEU A 233 24.76 13.40 -0.53
C LEU A 233 25.96 14.14 0.08
N PHE A 234 27.16 13.59 -0.08
CA PHE A 234 28.39 14.13 0.51
C PHE A 234 29.33 14.79 -0.50
N ASN A 235 28.82 15.15 -1.69
CA ASN A 235 29.64 15.87 -2.67
C ASN A 235 30.15 17.18 -2.05
N GLN A 236 31.45 17.47 -2.20
CA GLN A 236 32.03 18.74 -1.75
C GLN A 236 31.31 19.97 -2.36
N ALA A 237 30.77 19.83 -3.57
CA ALA A 237 29.97 20.88 -4.21
C ALA A 237 28.63 21.13 -3.48
N CYS A 238 27.97 20.06 -3.01
CA CYS A 238 26.72 20.14 -2.26
C CYS A 238 26.95 20.72 -0.86
N SER A 239 28.01 20.28 -0.16
CA SER A 239 28.35 20.78 1.17
C SER A 239 28.77 22.25 1.15
N ARG A 240 29.56 22.68 0.16
CA ARG A 240 29.89 24.10 -0.06
C ARG A 240 28.64 24.93 -0.40
N GLY A 241 27.74 24.41 -1.24
CA GLY A 241 26.48 25.08 -1.56
C GLY A 241 25.59 25.30 -0.33
N LEU A 242 25.47 24.28 0.54
CA LEU A 242 24.72 24.39 1.79
C LEU A 242 25.35 25.41 2.75
N GLN A 243 26.68 25.41 2.89
CA GLN A 243 27.39 26.41 3.71
C GLN A 243 27.16 27.84 3.20
N ILE A 244 27.27 28.07 1.89
CA ILE A 244 27.01 29.37 1.27
C ILE A 244 25.55 29.80 1.48
N SER A 245 24.59 28.88 1.34
CA SER A 245 23.17 29.17 1.58
C SER A 245 22.87 29.58 3.03
N ARG A 246 23.53 28.93 4.01
CA ARG A 246 23.43 29.29 5.44
C ARG A 246 23.97 30.69 5.71
N ILE A 247 25.12 31.03 5.11
CA ILE A 247 25.73 32.36 5.23
C ILE A 247 24.84 33.43 4.61
N LEU A 248 24.27 33.18 3.43
CA LEU A 248 23.36 34.09 2.75
C LEU A 248 22.02 34.26 3.49
N ALA A 249 21.47 33.19 4.05
CA ALA A 249 20.25 33.24 4.86
C ALA A 249 20.48 34.04 6.16
N GLY A 250 21.57 33.76 6.88
CA GLY A 250 21.94 34.52 8.08
C GLY A 250 22.14 36.01 7.80
N LYS A 251 22.79 36.36 6.68
CA LYS A 251 22.99 37.75 6.26
C LYS A 251 21.67 38.45 5.86
N LYS A 252 20.70 37.70 5.34
CA LYS A 252 19.36 38.22 4.98
C LYS A 252 18.49 38.49 6.20
N ASP A 253 18.64 37.71 7.27
CA ASP A 253 17.94 37.94 8.53
C ASP A 253 18.52 39.14 9.29
N THR A 254 19.85 39.31 9.30
CA THR A 254 20.50 40.50 9.88
C THR A 254 20.03 41.79 9.21
N ASN A 255 19.95 41.80 7.87
CA ASN A 255 19.47 42.96 7.09
C ASN A 255 17.96 43.24 7.20
N LYS A 256 17.18 42.38 7.85
CA LYS A 256 15.74 42.60 8.13
C LYS A 256 15.48 43.11 9.55
N THR A 257 16.47 43.03 10.43
CA THR A 257 16.40 43.51 11.81
C THR A 257 17.03 44.90 12.01
N GLU A 258 17.63 45.47 10.97
CA GLU A 258 17.98 46.89 10.85
C GLU A 258 16.90 47.63 10.04
#